data_AF-A0A7J9Z1P6-F1
#
_entry.id   AF-A0A7J9Z1P6-F1
#
_cell.length_a   1.000
_cell.length_b   1.000
_cell.length_c   1.000
_cell.angle_alpha   90.00
_cell.angle_beta   90.00
_cell.angle_gamma   90.00
#
_symmetry.space_group_name_H-M   'P 1'
#
loop_
_entity.id
_entity.type
_entity.pdbx_description
1 polymer ?
#
loop_
_entity_poly.entity_id
_entity_poly.type
_entity_poly.pdbx_seq_one_letter_code
_entity_poly.pdbx_strand_id
1 'polypeptide(L)'
;MAVGRDSPYQRIVRQIRRRIEAGELRPGDTVPSTRQIVAESGVAMATATKVLTTLRHEGLVEAVPGVGTVVRTPARRVRDQTPARGLTVGEIVGSAVDIADAEGLAAVSMRRVAAALDVGVMSLYHHVPSRAELVRLMADTVFGEEPVPDSDPDGWRAGLETIARMHWRVYGRHPWVAVPAMTSVAHPPFLPRAIAQVDWQLRALDGLGLTHLDMIHAVSSLNGFVGGMALSHAMEGEAEQESGVSAEQRWAAVSTGFDDLVGAGHFPTFGALTIDEAAATDIDVIFEFGLQRHLDGLAAYVAARMHHDQVPDPSRRCD
;
A
#
# COMPACT_ATOMS: atom_id res chain seq x y z
N MET A 1 -32.98 27.49 -9.26
CA MET A 1 -31.93 28.19 -8.49
C MET A 1 -32.00 27.72 -7.05
N ALA A 2 -31.18 26.74 -6.65
CA ALA A 2 -31.14 26.23 -5.29
C ALA A 2 -30.00 26.94 -4.54
N VAL A 3 -30.34 27.85 -3.63
CA VAL A 3 -29.40 28.48 -2.70
C VAL A 3 -29.00 27.41 -1.69
N GLY A 4 -27.84 26.80 -1.87
CA GLY A 4 -27.24 25.89 -0.89
C GLY A 4 -27.03 26.65 0.41
N ARG A 5 -27.68 26.20 1.49
CA ARG A 5 -27.53 26.81 2.81
C ARG A 5 -26.11 26.57 3.29
N ASP A 6 -25.29 27.61 3.19
CA ASP A 6 -23.96 27.66 3.77
C ASP A 6 -23.98 27.24 5.25
N SER A 7 -23.07 26.35 5.65
CA SER A 7 -22.94 25.97 7.06
C SER A 7 -22.57 27.19 7.92
N PRO A 8 -23.03 27.28 9.18
CA PRO A 8 -22.72 28.41 10.06
C PRO A 8 -21.22 28.72 10.16
N TYR A 9 -20.39 27.68 10.15
CA TYR A 9 -18.94 27.74 10.08
C TYR A 9 -18.40 28.46 8.82
N GLN A 10 -18.81 28.05 7.62
CA GLN A 10 -18.36 28.65 6.35
C GLN A 10 -18.77 30.12 6.24
N ARG A 11 -19.91 30.49 6.83
CA ARG A 11 -20.39 31.87 6.86
C ARG A 11 -19.47 32.76 7.71
N ILE A 12 -19.02 32.29 8.87
CA ILE A 12 -18.10 33.03 9.74
C ILE A 12 -16.72 33.16 9.09
N VAL A 13 -16.19 32.09 8.47
CA VAL A 13 -14.90 32.14 7.75
C VAL A 13 -14.94 33.20 6.64
N ARG A 14 -15.98 33.21 5.79
CA ARG A 14 -16.13 34.23 4.74
C ARG A 14 -16.30 35.64 5.28
N GLN A 15 -17.00 35.80 6.40
CA GLN A 15 -17.17 37.12 7.02
C GLN A 15 -15.82 37.67 7.49
N ILE A 16 -15.02 36.89 8.23
CA ILE A 16 -13.71 37.34 8.71
C ILE A 16 -12.77 37.57 7.53
N ARG A 17 -12.78 36.69 6.51
CA ARG A 17 -12.00 36.88 5.28
C ARG A 17 -12.33 38.20 4.58
N ARG A 18 -13.62 38.51 4.39
CA ARG A 18 -14.04 39.77 3.77
C ARG A 18 -13.55 40.99 4.54
N ARG A 19 -13.55 40.95 5.87
CA ARG A 19 -13.04 42.06 6.71
C ARG A 19 -11.53 42.26 6.52
N ILE A 20 -10.77 41.17 6.35
CA ILE A 20 -9.33 41.24 6.05
C ILE A 20 -9.10 41.78 4.62
N GLU A 21 -9.82 41.25 3.63
CA GLU A 21 -9.69 41.66 2.22
C GLU A 21 -10.13 43.11 1.97
N ALA A 22 -11.16 43.58 2.68
CA ALA A 22 -11.62 44.96 2.64
C ALA A 22 -10.71 45.93 3.43
N GLY A 23 -9.72 45.41 4.16
CA GLY A 23 -8.79 46.22 4.96
C GLY A 23 -9.38 46.74 6.28
N GLU A 24 -10.53 46.21 6.71
CA GLU A 24 -11.13 46.50 8.02
C GLU A 24 -10.35 45.85 9.17
N LEU A 25 -9.70 44.71 8.90
CA LEU A 25 -8.71 44.09 9.77
C LEU A 25 -7.37 44.14 9.07
N ARG A 26 -6.47 44.98 9.57
CA ARG A 26 -5.15 45.22 9.00
C ARG A 26 -4.16 44.18 9.53
N PRO A 27 -3.04 43.95 8.81
CA PRO A 27 -1.96 43.15 9.33
C PRO A 27 -1.51 43.56 10.73
N GLY A 28 -1.38 42.58 11.63
CA GLY A 28 -1.10 42.79 13.04
C GLY A 28 -2.34 42.98 13.92
N ASP A 29 -3.51 43.28 13.36
CA ASP A 29 -4.74 43.41 14.13
C ASP A 29 -5.19 42.03 14.64
N THR A 30 -5.68 41.99 15.87
CA THR A 30 -6.26 40.77 16.45
C THR A 30 -7.59 40.44 15.79
N VAL A 31 -7.75 39.20 15.32
CA VAL A 31 -9.06 38.69 14.91
C VAL A 31 -9.85 38.21 16.15
N PRO A 32 -11.19 38.10 16.07
CA PRO A 32 -12.00 37.64 17.20
C PRO A 32 -11.50 36.30 17.75
N SER A 33 -11.30 36.23 19.07
CA SER A 33 -10.90 34.99 19.73
C SER A 33 -11.98 33.91 19.64
N THR A 34 -11.64 32.65 19.92
CA THR A 34 -12.63 31.55 19.94
C THR A 34 -13.84 31.89 20.81
N ARG A 35 -13.62 32.43 22.02
CA ARG A 35 -14.72 32.83 22.93
C ARG A 35 -15.59 33.94 22.34
N GLN A 36 -14.97 34.88 21.64
CA GLN A 36 -15.67 36.00 21.01
C GLN A 36 -16.50 35.54 19.81
N ILE A 37 -15.99 34.61 18.98
CA ILE A 37 -16.73 34.00 17.88
C ILE A 37 -17.96 33.24 18.41
N VAL A 38 -17.82 32.51 19.52
CA VAL A 38 -18.94 31.84 20.18
C VAL A 38 -20.01 32.85 20.63
N ALA A 39 -19.59 33.93 21.29
CA ALA A 39 -20.50 34.96 21.80
C ALA A 39 -21.23 35.72 20.67
N GLU A 40 -20.53 36.08 19.59
CA GLU A 40 -21.08 36.89 18.49
C GLU A 40 -21.93 36.07 17.51
N SER A 41 -21.58 34.79 17.30
CA SER A 41 -22.21 33.96 16.26
C SER A 41 -23.07 32.81 16.81
N GLY A 42 -23.10 32.59 18.13
CA GLY A 42 -23.91 31.54 18.78
C GLY A 42 -23.52 30.11 18.41
N VAL A 43 -22.27 29.89 17.98
CA VAL A 43 -21.76 28.57 17.57
C VAL A 43 -21.10 27.83 18.72
N ALA A 44 -20.96 26.50 18.62
CA ALA A 44 -20.18 25.72 19.59
C ALA A 44 -18.69 26.12 19.57
N MET A 45 -18.01 26.00 20.72
CA MET A 45 -16.57 26.27 20.84
C MET A 45 -15.72 25.53 19.81
N ALA A 46 -16.03 24.25 19.52
CA ALA A 46 -15.34 23.47 18.49
C ALA A 46 -15.46 24.09 17.09
N THR A 47 -16.62 24.68 16.77
CA THR A 47 -16.84 25.38 15.50
C THR A 47 -16.05 26.67 15.42
N ALA A 48 -15.99 27.45 16.51
CA ALA A 48 -15.18 28.67 16.58
C ALA A 48 -13.68 28.38 16.47
N THR A 49 -13.20 27.28 17.07
CA THR A 49 -11.83 26.80 16.90
C THR A 49 -11.57 26.44 15.45
N LYS A 50 -12.50 25.70 14.81
CA LYS A 50 -12.40 25.32 13.40
C LYS A 50 -12.29 26.55 12.48
N VAL A 51 -13.03 27.63 12.74
CA VAL A 51 -12.93 28.91 11.99
C VAL A 51 -11.50 29.46 12.03
N LEU A 52 -10.91 29.59 13.23
CA LEU A 52 -9.56 30.15 13.38
C LEU A 52 -8.47 29.23 12.83
N THR A 53 -8.66 27.91 12.90
CA THR A 53 -7.76 26.93 12.28
C THR A 53 -7.77 27.07 10.76
N THR A 54 -8.95 27.21 10.15
CA THR A 54 -9.05 27.33 8.69
C THR A 54 -8.50 28.66 8.17
N LEU A 55 -8.80 29.79 8.83
CA LEU A 55 -8.20 31.07 8.45
C LEU A 55 -6.66 31.04 8.56
N ARG A 56 -6.11 30.25 9.48
CA ARG A 56 -4.66 30.05 9.64
C ARG A 56 -4.08 29.17 8.54
N HIS A 57 -4.77 28.09 8.18
CA HIS A 57 -4.39 27.23 7.05
C HIS A 57 -4.41 28.00 5.72
N GLU A 58 -5.35 28.94 5.57
CA GLU A 58 -5.42 29.86 4.43
C GLU A 58 -4.35 30.98 4.46
N GLY A 59 -3.53 31.03 5.53
CA GLY A 59 -2.47 32.02 5.68
C GLY A 59 -2.96 33.44 5.96
N LEU A 60 -4.24 33.64 6.26
CA LEU A 60 -4.84 34.94 6.54
C LEU A 60 -4.53 35.44 7.95
N VAL A 61 -4.36 34.50 8.89
CA VAL A 61 -4.10 34.79 10.30
C VAL A 61 -3.02 33.89 10.87
N GLU A 62 -2.41 34.30 11.98
CA GLU A 62 -1.44 33.52 12.73
C GLU A 62 -1.65 33.67 14.24
N ALA A 63 -1.29 32.64 15.01
CA ALA A 63 -1.35 32.73 16.47
C ALA A 63 -0.02 33.25 17.01
N VAL A 64 -0.08 34.35 17.75
CA VAL A 64 1.05 34.96 18.44
C VAL A 64 0.91 34.70 19.94
N PRO A 65 1.90 34.03 20.57
CA PRO A 65 1.88 33.79 22.02
C PRO A 65 1.66 35.09 22.81
N GLY A 66 0.70 35.10 23.72
CA GLY A 66 0.37 36.26 24.57
C GLY A 66 -0.51 37.34 23.94
N VAL A 67 -0.70 37.33 22.61
CA VAL A 67 -1.51 38.34 21.88
C VAL A 67 -2.80 37.74 21.32
N GLY A 68 -2.80 36.44 20.99
CA GLY A 68 -3.92 35.74 20.38
C GLY A 68 -3.73 35.55 18.88
N THR A 69 -4.81 35.46 18.13
CA THR A 69 -4.76 35.27 16.67
C THR A 69 -4.78 36.65 16.00
N VAL A 70 -3.79 36.95 15.16
CA VAL A 70 -3.65 38.23 14.45
C VAL A 70 -3.66 38.05 12.93
N VAL A 71 -4.06 39.07 12.19
CA VAL A 71 -3.99 39.07 10.71
C VAL A 71 -2.53 39.10 10.26
N ARG A 72 -2.16 38.21 9.34
CA ARG A 72 -0.78 38.08 8.87
C ARG A 72 -0.37 39.29 8.01
N THR A 73 0.89 39.71 8.13
CA THR A 73 1.48 40.72 7.23
C THR A 73 1.72 40.15 5.84
N PRO A 74 1.11 40.73 4.77
CA PRO A 74 1.36 40.27 3.42
C PRO A 74 2.81 40.63 3.06
N ALA A 75 3.62 39.60 2.82
CA ALA A 75 4.92 39.81 2.18
C ALA A 75 4.69 40.52 0.83
N ARG A 76 5.45 41.60 0.61
CA ARG A 76 5.45 42.44 -0.59
C ARG A 76 5.35 41.57 -1.84
N ARG A 77 4.25 41.74 -2.60
CA ARG A 77 3.97 41.03 -3.86
C ARG A 77 5.06 41.31 -4.90
N VAL A 78 6.04 40.41 -5.00
CA VAL A 78 6.55 40.01 -6.31
C VAL A 78 5.50 39.08 -6.88
N ARG A 79 5.06 39.33 -8.11
CA ARG A 79 4.27 38.36 -8.89
C ARG A 79 5.19 37.17 -9.21
N ASP A 80 5.44 36.33 -8.23
CA ASP A 80 5.79 34.94 -8.49
C ASP A 80 4.51 34.15 -8.34
N GLN A 81 3.95 33.82 -9.49
CA GLN A 81 3.10 32.65 -9.63
C GLN A 81 3.98 31.46 -9.21
N THR A 82 4.00 31.14 -7.92
CA THR A 82 4.21 29.74 -7.56
C THR A 82 2.89 29.09 -7.93
N PRO A 83 2.82 28.21 -8.94
CA PRO A 83 1.59 27.55 -9.30
C PRO A 83 1.07 26.86 -8.03
N ALA A 84 -0.24 26.90 -7.77
CA ALA A 84 -0.84 25.83 -6.98
C ALA A 84 -0.26 24.54 -7.54
N ARG A 85 0.50 23.76 -6.75
CA ARG A 85 1.05 22.49 -7.24
C ARG A 85 -0.15 21.73 -7.79
N GLY A 86 -0.19 21.59 -9.12
CA GLY A 86 -1.27 20.89 -9.78
C GLY A 86 -1.31 19.49 -9.21
N LEU A 87 -2.51 18.94 -9.04
CA LEU A 87 -2.72 17.56 -8.68
C LEU A 87 -1.73 16.67 -9.48
N THR A 88 -0.91 15.91 -8.79
CA THR A 88 0.09 15.04 -9.42
C THR A 88 -0.40 13.60 -9.44
N VAL A 89 0.09 12.81 -10.39
CA VAL A 89 -0.18 11.36 -10.40
C VAL A 89 0.27 10.71 -9.08
N GLY A 90 1.40 11.15 -8.52
CA GLY A 90 1.90 10.63 -7.24
C GLY A 90 0.95 10.88 -6.07
N GLU A 91 0.35 12.07 -5.96
CA GLU A 91 -0.65 12.36 -4.91
C GLU A 91 -1.93 11.51 -5.07
N ILE A 92 -2.36 11.30 -6.32
CA ILE A 92 -3.51 10.44 -6.63
C ILE A 92 -3.24 9.00 -6.21
N VAL A 93 -2.09 8.48 -6.62
CA VAL A 93 -1.70 7.09 -6.34
C VAL A 93 -1.48 6.88 -4.85
N GLY A 94 -0.76 7.78 -4.16
CA GLY A 94 -0.55 7.70 -2.72
C GLY A 94 -1.86 7.68 -1.94
N SER A 95 -2.79 8.59 -2.24
CA SER A 95 -4.10 8.58 -1.59
C SER A 95 -4.92 7.31 -1.89
N ALA A 96 -4.77 6.73 -3.09
CA ALA A 96 -5.43 5.48 -3.44
C ALA A 96 -4.82 4.26 -2.71
N VAL A 97 -3.50 4.25 -2.50
CA VAL A 97 -2.79 3.26 -1.66
C VAL A 97 -3.27 3.36 -0.22
N ASP A 98 -3.33 4.57 0.35
CA ASP A 98 -3.82 4.77 1.73
C ASP A 98 -5.26 4.25 1.92
N ILE A 99 -6.13 4.47 0.92
CA ILE A 99 -7.50 3.92 0.94
C ILE A 99 -7.47 2.38 0.86
N ALA A 100 -6.64 1.81 0.00
CA ALA A 100 -6.55 0.37 -0.18
C ALA A 100 -5.98 -0.35 1.05
N ASP A 101 -5.01 0.25 1.73
CA ASP A 101 -4.42 -0.27 2.96
C ASP A 101 -5.43 -0.25 4.12
N ALA A 102 -6.28 0.79 4.18
CA ALA A 102 -7.24 0.96 5.28
C ALA A 102 -8.58 0.27 5.06
N GLU A 103 -9.08 0.22 3.83
CA GLU A 103 -10.45 -0.21 3.49
C GLU A 103 -10.49 -1.31 2.41
N GLY A 104 -9.33 -1.82 1.98
CA GLY A 104 -9.22 -2.82 0.93
C GLY A 104 -9.36 -2.26 -0.49
N LEU A 105 -8.97 -3.07 -1.49
CA LEU A 105 -8.95 -2.65 -2.89
C LEU A 105 -10.34 -2.33 -3.45
N ALA A 106 -11.38 -2.98 -2.92
CA ALA A 106 -12.77 -2.78 -3.34
C ALA A 106 -13.25 -1.34 -3.06
N ALA A 107 -12.76 -0.69 -1.99
CA ALA A 107 -13.09 0.68 -1.64
C ALA A 107 -12.48 1.72 -2.60
N VAL A 108 -11.41 1.36 -3.32
CA VAL A 108 -10.72 2.25 -4.25
C VAL A 108 -11.60 2.52 -5.46
N SER A 109 -12.16 3.73 -5.53
CA SER A 109 -12.90 4.24 -6.68
C SER A 109 -12.47 5.67 -7.00
N MET A 110 -12.62 6.08 -8.26
CA MET A 110 -12.30 7.45 -8.68
C MET A 110 -13.02 8.51 -7.83
N ARG A 111 -14.25 8.23 -7.38
CA ARG A 111 -14.98 9.15 -6.50
C ARG A 111 -14.42 9.18 -5.08
N ARG A 112 -14.08 8.02 -4.50
CA ARG A 112 -13.51 7.91 -3.15
C ARG A 112 -12.16 8.63 -3.05
N VAL A 113 -11.31 8.47 -4.07
CA VAL A 113 -10.01 9.14 -4.17
C VAL A 113 -10.18 10.65 -4.37
N ALA A 114 -11.13 11.09 -5.21
CA ALA A 114 -11.40 12.52 -5.40
C ALA A 114 -11.84 13.19 -4.10
N ALA A 115 -12.71 12.52 -3.35
CA ALA A 115 -13.20 12.99 -2.07
C ALA A 115 -12.08 13.05 -1.01
N ALA A 116 -11.17 12.07 -0.99
CA ALA A 116 -10.02 12.07 -0.09
C ALA A 116 -9.06 13.24 -0.35
N LEU A 117 -8.92 13.64 -1.62
CA LEU A 117 -8.04 14.73 -2.04
C LEU A 117 -8.74 16.10 -2.11
N ASP A 118 -10.04 16.18 -1.78
CA ASP A 118 -10.87 17.39 -1.92
C ASP A 118 -10.84 18.01 -3.33
N VAL A 119 -10.83 17.16 -4.36
CA VAL A 119 -10.83 17.58 -5.78
C VAL A 119 -12.07 17.05 -6.52
N GLY A 120 -12.35 17.65 -7.68
CA GLY A 120 -13.37 17.12 -8.59
C GLY A 120 -12.91 15.81 -9.25
N VAL A 121 -13.82 14.86 -9.41
CA VAL A 121 -13.54 13.57 -10.08
C VAL A 121 -12.97 13.75 -11.49
N MET A 122 -13.41 14.79 -12.21
CA MET A 122 -12.88 15.11 -13.53
C MET A 122 -11.40 15.47 -13.51
N SER A 123 -10.88 16.07 -12.43
CA SER A 123 -9.46 16.38 -12.30
C SER A 123 -8.62 15.10 -12.28
N LEU A 124 -9.08 14.04 -11.61
CA LEU A 124 -8.38 12.74 -11.61
C LEU A 124 -8.26 12.14 -13.01
N TYR A 125 -9.33 12.18 -13.81
CA TYR A 125 -9.33 11.60 -15.15
C TYR A 125 -8.35 12.26 -16.13
N HIS A 126 -7.89 13.49 -15.85
CA HIS A 126 -6.82 14.12 -16.63
C HIS A 126 -5.45 13.47 -16.38
N HIS A 127 -5.26 12.86 -15.22
CA HIS A 127 -4.00 12.24 -14.80
C HIS A 127 -4.03 10.71 -14.92
N VAL A 128 -5.18 10.11 -14.59
CA VAL A 128 -5.36 8.65 -14.56
C VAL A 128 -6.69 8.31 -15.26
N PRO A 129 -6.64 7.71 -16.46
CA PRO A 129 -7.81 7.58 -17.33
C PRO A 129 -8.85 6.56 -16.83
N SER A 130 -8.48 5.64 -15.93
CA SER A 130 -9.40 4.61 -15.43
C SER A 130 -9.00 4.07 -14.06
N ARG A 131 -9.94 3.41 -13.38
CA ARG A 131 -9.64 2.65 -12.15
C ARG A 131 -8.58 1.56 -12.40
N ALA A 132 -8.63 0.87 -13.54
CA ALA A 132 -7.66 -0.17 -13.85
C ALA A 132 -6.24 0.40 -13.96
N GLU A 133 -6.09 1.56 -14.59
CA GLU A 133 -4.81 2.26 -14.69
C GLU A 133 -4.35 2.79 -13.32
N LEU A 134 -5.27 3.26 -12.48
CA LEU A 134 -4.97 3.64 -11.11
C LEU A 134 -4.39 2.45 -10.32
N VAL A 135 -5.07 1.30 -10.36
CA VAL A 135 -4.61 0.08 -9.66
C VAL A 135 -3.25 -0.38 -10.19
N ARG A 136 -3.00 -0.28 -11.50
CA ARG A 136 -1.69 -0.58 -12.10
C ARG A 136 -0.59 0.33 -11.54
N LEU A 137 -0.85 1.64 -11.49
CA LEU A 137 0.10 2.63 -10.94
C LEU A 137 0.33 2.46 -9.43
N MET A 138 -0.72 2.13 -8.68
CA MET A 138 -0.61 1.78 -7.26
C MET A 138 0.31 0.57 -7.07
N ALA A 139 0.09 -0.51 -7.83
CA ALA A 139 0.93 -1.70 -7.75
C ALA A 139 2.40 -1.39 -8.10
N ASP A 140 2.66 -0.69 -9.20
CA ASP A 140 4.04 -0.30 -9.56
C ASP A 140 4.70 0.55 -8.47
N THR A 141 3.95 1.48 -7.88
CA THR A 141 4.46 2.35 -6.80
C THR A 141 4.88 1.53 -5.59
N VAL A 142 4.01 0.64 -5.12
CA VAL A 142 4.23 -0.25 -3.97
C VAL A 142 5.44 -1.18 -4.20
N PHE A 143 5.58 -1.76 -5.39
CA PHE A 143 6.77 -2.57 -5.71
C PHE A 143 8.09 -1.79 -5.64
N GLY A 144 8.08 -0.46 -5.81
CA GLY A 144 9.29 0.35 -5.65
C GLY A 144 9.43 1.05 -4.30
N GLU A 145 8.63 0.70 -3.29
CA GLU A 145 8.94 1.09 -1.90
C GLU A 145 10.22 0.41 -1.41
N GLU A 146 10.46 -0.81 -1.89
CA GLU A 146 11.68 -1.57 -1.62
C GLU A 146 12.46 -1.80 -2.92
N PRO A 147 13.38 -0.90 -3.30
CA PRO A 147 14.21 -1.09 -4.47
C PRO A 147 15.15 -2.29 -4.27
N VAL A 148 15.45 -3.00 -5.35
CA VAL A 148 16.46 -4.06 -5.31
C VAL A 148 17.83 -3.49 -4.92
N PRO A 149 18.69 -4.28 -4.25
CA PRO A 149 20.06 -3.86 -3.97
C PRO A 149 20.82 -3.48 -5.24
N ASP A 150 21.62 -2.40 -5.15
CA ASP A 150 22.48 -1.96 -6.26
C ASP A 150 23.62 -2.97 -6.52
N SER A 151 24.05 -3.70 -5.48
CA SER A 151 25.06 -4.74 -5.59
C SER A 151 24.47 -6.02 -6.18
N ASP A 152 25.33 -6.79 -6.87
CA ASP A 152 24.98 -8.13 -7.28
C ASP A 152 24.68 -9.02 -6.06
N PRO A 153 23.79 -10.01 -6.21
CA PRO A 153 23.48 -10.95 -5.13
C PRO A 153 24.71 -11.74 -4.68
N ASP A 154 24.85 -11.97 -3.37
CA ASP A 154 25.88 -12.84 -2.78
C ASP A 154 25.58 -14.33 -3.02
N GLY A 155 25.60 -14.72 -4.29
CA GLY A 155 25.16 -16.03 -4.77
C GLY A 155 23.65 -16.11 -4.96
N TRP A 156 23.26 -17.05 -5.82
CA TRP A 156 21.88 -17.17 -6.28
C TRP A 156 20.87 -17.36 -5.16
N ARG A 157 21.21 -18.18 -4.15
CA ARG A 157 20.28 -18.49 -3.04
C ARG A 157 20.02 -17.26 -2.18
N ALA A 158 21.07 -16.55 -1.76
CA ALA A 158 20.94 -15.35 -0.95
C ALA A 158 20.18 -14.25 -1.70
N GLY A 159 20.38 -14.16 -3.03
CA GLY A 159 19.60 -13.27 -3.89
C GLY A 159 18.11 -13.57 -3.85
N LEU A 160 17.73 -14.82 -4.12
CA LEU A 160 16.33 -15.22 -4.12
C LEU A 160 15.69 -15.08 -2.73
N GLU A 161 16.42 -15.38 -1.65
CA GLU A 161 15.93 -15.13 -0.28
C GLU A 161 15.67 -13.64 -0.03
N THR A 162 16.56 -12.77 -0.50
CA THR A 162 16.43 -11.32 -0.34
C THR A 162 15.16 -10.83 -0.99
N ILE A 163 14.94 -11.16 -2.27
CA ILE A 163 13.75 -10.70 -2.99
C ILE A 163 12.47 -11.34 -2.43
N ALA A 164 12.48 -12.62 -2.06
CA ALA A 164 11.33 -13.27 -1.46
C ALA A 164 10.89 -12.56 -0.16
N ARG A 165 11.84 -12.20 0.70
CA ARG A 165 11.57 -11.45 1.94
C ARG A 165 11.15 -10.00 1.68
N MET A 166 11.69 -9.36 0.64
CA MET A 166 11.23 -8.03 0.21
C MET A 166 9.76 -8.09 -0.24
N HIS A 167 9.42 -9.03 -1.12
CA HIS A 167 8.04 -9.25 -1.55
C HIS A 167 7.12 -9.56 -0.38
N TRP A 168 7.55 -10.43 0.54
CA TRP A 168 6.79 -10.73 1.76
C TRP A 168 6.47 -9.49 2.59
N ARG A 169 7.45 -8.61 2.84
CA ARG A 169 7.24 -7.35 3.56
C ARG A 169 6.30 -6.40 2.83
N VAL A 170 6.43 -6.30 1.49
CA VAL A 170 5.54 -5.49 0.66
C VAL A 170 4.10 -6.00 0.75
N TYR A 171 3.90 -7.32 0.62
CA TYR A 171 2.56 -7.92 0.73
C TYR A 171 1.98 -7.78 2.15
N GLY A 172 2.80 -7.90 3.19
CA GLY A 172 2.35 -7.68 4.57
C GLY A 172 1.92 -6.23 4.83
N ARG A 173 2.57 -5.25 4.21
CA ARG A 173 2.18 -3.83 4.28
C ARG A 173 0.96 -3.50 3.42
N HIS A 174 0.84 -4.14 2.26
CA HIS A 174 -0.19 -3.85 1.25
C HIS A 174 -0.90 -5.14 0.78
N PRO A 175 -1.72 -5.80 1.63
CA PRO A 175 -2.29 -7.12 1.32
C PRO A 175 -3.05 -7.19 -0.01
N TRP A 176 -3.68 -6.08 -0.41
CA TRP A 176 -4.43 -5.96 -1.66
C TRP A 176 -3.59 -6.14 -2.93
N VAL A 177 -2.26 -5.97 -2.88
CA VAL A 177 -1.41 -6.02 -4.08
C VAL A 177 -1.16 -7.46 -4.57
N ALA A 178 -1.36 -8.47 -3.71
CA ALA A 178 -1.24 -9.88 -4.06
C ALA A 178 -2.23 -10.28 -5.17
N VAL A 179 -3.48 -9.80 -5.10
CA VAL A 179 -4.54 -10.14 -6.08
C VAL A 179 -4.19 -9.64 -7.49
N PRO A 180 -3.93 -8.34 -7.74
CA PRO A 180 -3.54 -7.86 -9.07
C PRO A 180 -2.23 -8.49 -9.57
N ALA A 181 -1.25 -8.71 -8.69
CA ALA A 181 0.03 -9.31 -9.07
C ALA A 181 -0.12 -10.76 -9.59
N MET A 182 -1.14 -11.49 -9.11
CA MET A 182 -1.38 -12.89 -9.47
C MET A 182 -2.41 -13.10 -10.60
N THR A 183 -3.22 -12.09 -10.91
CA THR A 183 -4.33 -12.25 -11.89
C THR A 183 -3.91 -12.63 -13.32
N SER A 184 -2.63 -12.48 -13.72
CA SER A 184 -2.16 -13.06 -14.99
C SER A 184 -0.66 -13.37 -15.00
N VAL A 185 -0.33 -14.67 -14.94
CA VAL A 185 1.04 -15.18 -15.17
C VAL A 185 1.43 -15.10 -16.64
N ALA A 186 0.45 -15.22 -17.56
CA ALA A 186 0.68 -15.21 -19.00
C ALA A 186 0.79 -13.79 -19.59
N HIS A 187 0.16 -12.79 -18.95
CA HIS A 187 0.17 -11.40 -19.40
C HIS A 187 0.31 -10.46 -18.20
N PRO A 188 1.47 -10.48 -17.51
CA PRO A 188 1.68 -9.61 -16.36
C PRO A 188 1.54 -8.14 -16.81
N PRO A 189 0.90 -7.29 -16.00
CA PRO A 189 0.84 -5.86 -16.29
C PRO A 189 2.25 -5.29 -16.39
N PHE A 190 2.46 -4.35 -17.31
CA PHE A 190 3.75 -3.66 -17.42
C PHE A 190 3.95 -2.75 -16.19
N LEU A 191 4.75 -3.25 -15.26
CA LEU A 191 5.12 -2.61 -14.00
C LEU A 191 6.66 -2.48 -13.97
N PRO A 192 7.24 -1.35 -14.43
CA PRO A 192 8.69 -1.18 -14.53
C PRO A 192 9.46 -1.57 -13.26
N ARG A 193 8.92 -1.27 -12.08
CA ARG A 193 9.57 -1.58 -10.80
C ARG A 193 9.55 -3.08 -10.49
N ALA A 194 8.46 -3.76 -10.82
CA ALA A 194 8.39 -5.22 -10.71
C ALA A 194 9.29 -5.92 -11.75
N ILE A 195 9.39 -5.37 -12.97
CA ILE A 195 10.30 -5.88 -14.01
C ILE A 195 11.76 -5.77 -13.54
N ALA A 196 12.14 -4.66 -12.93
CA ALA A 196 13.49 -4.50 -12.36
C ALA A 196 13.79 -5.54 -11.26
N GLN A 197 12.80 -5.89 -10.44
CA GLN A 197 12.93 -6.96 -9.45
C GLN A 197 13.11 -8.34 -10.09
N VAL A 198 12.38 -8.63 -11.17
CA VAL A 198 12.55 -9.89 -11.93
C VAL A 198 13.91 -9.95 -12.59
N ASP A 199 14.36 -8.88 -13.23
CA ASP A 199 15.70 -8.80 -13.86
C ASP A 199 16.80 -9.08 -12.84
N TRP A 200 16.71 -8.49 -11.65
CA TRP A 200 17.66 -8.72 -10.56
C TRP A 200 17.69 -10.20 -10.12
N GLN A 201 16.53 -10.86 -10.01
CA GLN A 201 16.46 -12.29 -9.71
C GLN A 201 17.06 -13.16 -10.82
N LEU A 202 16.84 -12.79 -12.09
CA LEU A 202 17.42 -13.49 -13.23
C LEU A 202 18.95 -13.35 -13.25
N ARG A 203 19.49 -12.17 -12.93
CA ARG A 203 20.95 -11.99 -12.75
C ARG A 203 21.51 -12.86 -11.64
N ALA A 204 20.75 -13.11 -10.57
CA ALA A 204 21.16 -14.04 -9.51
C ALA A 204 21.32 -15.49 -10.01
N LEU A 205 20.55 -15.89 -11.02
CA LEU A 205 20.55 -17.24 -11.59
C LEU A 205 21.46 -17.39 -12.82
N ASP A 206 22.00 -16.29 -13.34
CA ASP A 206 22.86 -16.31 -14.51
C ASP A 206 24.17 -17.06 -14.23
N GLY A 207 24.69 -17.75 -15.24
CA GLY A 207 25.93 -18.54 -15.14
C GLY A 207 25.82 -19.87 -14.39
N LEU A 208 24.64 -20.30 -13.95
CA LEU A 208 24.44 -21.58 -13.24
C LEU A 208 24.21 -22.81 -14.15
N GLY A 209 24.36 -22.68 -15.46
CA GLY A 209 24.04 -23.74 -16.44
C GLY A 209 22.53 -23.98 -16.62
N LEU A 210 21.70 -23.03 -16.17
CA LEU A 210 20.26 -23.05 -16.39
C LEU A 210 19.93 -22.50 -17.79
N THR A 211 18.92 -23.06 -18.44
CA THR A 211 18.37 -22.42 -19.65
C THR A 211 17.57 -21.17 -19.25
N HIS A 212 17.39 -20.21 -20.16
CA HIS A 212 16.54 -19.04 -19.91
C HIS A 212 15.12 -19.43 -19.45
N LEU A 213 14.59 -20.55 -19.97
CA LEU A 213 13.30 -21.05 -19.56
C LEU A 213 13.32 -21.61 -18.13
N ASP A 214 14.39 -22.31 -17.74
CA ASP A 214 14.59 -22.76 -16.36
C ASP A 214 14.65 -21.57 -15.38
N MET A 215 15.36 -20.49 -15.77
CA MET A 215 15.47 -19.28 -14.95
C MET A 215 14.11 -18.61 -14.76
N ILE A 216 13.33 -18.45 -15.84
CA ILE A 216 11.97 -17.89 -15.77
C ILE A 216 11.08 -18.76 -14.88
N HIS A 217 11.09 -20.08 -15.05
CA HIS A 217 10.30 -21.00 -14.22
C HIS A 217 10.71 -20.92 -12.74
N ALA A 218 12.00 -20.84 -12.43
CA ALA A 218 12.49 -20.68 -11.07
C ALA A 218 11.95 -19.40 -10.42
N VAL A 219 12.11 -18.24 -11.09
CA VAL A 219 11.61 -16.95 -10.62
C VAL A 219 10.09 -16.93 -10.50
N SER A 220 9.36 -17.41 -11.51
CA SER A 220 7.90 -17.46 -11.47
C SER A 220 7.38 -18.38 -10.36
N SER A 221 8.04 -19.52 -10.12
CA SER A 221 7.64 -20.45 -9.05
C SER A 221 7.84 -19.84 -7.67
N LEU A 222 8.94 -19.11 -7.44
CA LEU A 222 9.22 -18.44 -6.18
C LEU A 222 8.22 -17.30 -5.95
N ASN A 223 8.08 -16.38 -6.91
CA ASN A 223 7.14 -15.27 -6.81
C ASN A 223 5.69 -15.77 -6.65
N GLY A 224 5.33 -16.87 -7.31
CA GLY A 224 4.03 -17.53 -7.16
C GLY A 224 3.81 -18.12 -5.76
N PHE A 225 4.83 -18.72 -5.16
CA PHE A 225 4.78 -19.18 -3.76
C PHE A 225 4.56 -18.00 -2.80
N VAL A 226 5.39 -16.95 -2.90
CA VAL A 226 5.29 -15.78 -2.01
C VAL A 226 3.95 -15.07 -2.19
N GLY A 227 3.55 -14.83 -3.44
CA GLY A 227 2.27 -14.21 -3.76
C GLY A 227 1.08 -15.05 -3.30
N GLY A 228 1.14 -16.37 -3.45
CA GLY A 228 0.06 -17.28 -3.01
C GLY A 228 -0.12 -17.27 -1.49
N MET A 229 0.97 -17.30 -0.73
CA MET A 229 0.94 -17.17 0.72
C MET A 229 0.37 -15.81 1.16
N ALA A 230 0.80 -14.74 0.50
CA ALA A 230 0.30 -13.39 0.74
C ALA A 230 -1.19 -13.25 0.42
N LEU A 231 -1.65 -13.88 -0.67
CA LEU A 231 -3.06 -13.88 -1.05
C LEU A 231 -3.92 -14.60 0.00
N SER A 232 -3.48 -15.75 0.49
CA SER A 232 -4.17 -16.46 1.57
C SER A 232 -4.29 -15.58 2.82
N HIS A 233 -3.25 -14.82 3.15
CA HIS A 233 -3.30 -13.84 4.25
C HIS A 233 -4.30 -12.71 4.02
N ALA A 234 -4.27 -12.12 2.81
CA ALA A 234 -5.13 -11.01 2.45
C ALA A 234 -6.62 -11.41 2.50
N MET A 235 -6.95 -12.61 2.01
CA MET A 235 -8.32 -13.13 2.06
C MET A 235 -8.81 -13.34 3.50
N GLU A 236 -7.94 -13.79 4.39
CA GLU A 236 -8.27 -13.94 5.81
C GLU A 236 -8.59 -12.58 6.44
N GLY A 237 -7.75 -11.57 6.20
CA GLY A 237 -7.97 -10.21 6.69
C GLY A 237 -9.26 -9.57 6.14
N GLU A 238 -9.57 -9.77 4.85
CA GLU A 238 -10.84 -9.31 4.27
C GLU A 238 -12.06 -9.98 4.94
N ALA A 239 -12.00 -11.30 5.16
CA ALA A 239 -13.08 -12.03 5.82
C ALA A 239 -13.30 -11.55 7.27
N GLU A 240 -12.23 -11.23 8.00
CA GLU A 240 -12.33 -10.64 9.34
C GLU A 240 -12.99 -9.25 9.30
N GLN A 241 -12.61 -8.40 8.35
CA GLN A 241 -13.18 -7.05 8.21
C GLN A 241 -14.68 -7.09 7.86
N GLU A 242 -15.10 -8.00 6.97
CA GLU A 242 -16.51 -8.14 6.57
C GLU A 242 -17.38 -8.74 7.68
N SER A 243 -16.89 -9.77 8.37
CA SER A 243 -17.66 -10.50 9.38
C SER A 243 -17.55 -9.91 10.78
N GLY A 244 -16.48 -9.16 11.07
CA GLY A 244 -16.09 -8.72 12.41
C GLY A 244 -15.60 -9.85 13.32
N VAL A 245 -15.40 -11.06 12.79
CA VAL A 245 -14.99 -12.25 13.52
C VAL A 245 -13.55 -12.60 13.15
N SER A 246 -12.66 -12.54 14.14
CA SER A 246 -11.25 -12.92 13.97
C SER A 246 -11.09 -14.40 13.63
N ALA A 247 -9.97 -14.76 13.00
CA ALA A 247 -9.58 -16.13 12.68
C ALA A 247 -9.62 -17.04 13.92
N GLU A 248 -9.10 -16.54 15.05
CA GLU A 248 -9.09 -17.25 16.33
C GLU A 248 -10.52 -17.54 16.83
N GLN A 249 -11.41 -16.54 16.80
CA GLN A 249 -12.81 -16.73 17.19
C GLN A 249 -13.55 -17.69 16.26
N ARG A 250 -13.25 -17.63 14.95
CA ARG A 250 -13.84 -18.52 13.95
C ARG A 250 -13.40 -19.95 14.18
N TRP A 251 -12.10 -20.16 14.42
CA TRP A 251 -11.54 -21.47 14.76
C TRP A 251 -12.14 -22.01 16.06
N ALA A 252 -12.17 -21.21 17.14
CA ALA A 252 -12.77 -21.59 18.41
C ALA A 252 -14.23 -22.05 18.25
N ALA A 253 -15.01 -21.40 17.37
CA ALA A 253 -16.39 -21.75 17.09
C ALA A 253 -16.57 -23.10 16.36
N VAL A 254 -15.58 -23.58 15.60
CA VAL A 254 -15.62 -24.90 14.94
C VAL A 254 -14.76 -25.97 15.61
N SER A 255 -13.86 -25.61 16.52
CA SER A 255 -12.90 -26.51 17.18
C SER A 255 -13.53 -27.76 17.80
N THR A 256 -14.64 -27.63 18.54
CA THR A 256 -15.32 -28.77 19.17
C THR A 256 -15.88 -29.74 18.14
N GLY A 257 -16.54 -29.24 17.08
CA GLY A 257 -17.05 -30.11 16.01
C GLY A 257 -15.94 -30.72 15.15
N PHE A 258 -14.81 -30.02 15.08
CA PHE A 258 -13.61 -30.48 14.41
C PHE A 258 -12.92 -31.62 15.18
N ASP A 259 -12.76 -31.48 16.49
CA ASP A 259 -12.22 -32.53 17.36
C ASP A 259 -13.08 -33.79 17.34
N ASP A 260 -14.40 -33.65 17.34
CA ASP A 260 -15.33 -34.77 17.22
C ASP A 260 -15.17 -35.50 15.86
N LEU A 261 -15.03 -34.73 14.77
CA LEU A 261 -14.84 -35.26 13.41
C LEU A 261 -13.50 -36.01 13.27
N VAL A 262 -12.43 -35.44 13.81
CA VAL A 262 -11.08 -36.01 13.77
C VAL A 262 -10.96 -37.21 14.70
N GLY A 263 -11.51 -37.12 15.92
CA GLY A 263 -11.53 -38.17 16.94
C GLY A 263 -12.37 -39.39 16.57
N ALA A 264 -13.31 -39.26 15.63
CA ALA A 264 -14.06 -40.38 15.08
C ALA A 264 -13.22 -41.36 14.22
N GLY A 265 -11.90 -41.15 14.11
CA GLY A 265 -10.96 -42.07 13.44
C GLY A 265 -10.98 -42.03 11.91
N HIS A 266 -11.78 -41.12 11.33
CA HIS A 266 -11.89 -40.94 9.88
C HIS A 266 -10.67 -40.24 9.27
N PHE A 267 -9.89 -39.52 10.09
CA PHE A 267 -8.73 -38.74 9.67
C PHE A 267 -7.48 -39.12 10.49
N PRO A 268 -6.96 -40.35 10.36
CA PRO A 268 -5.96 -40.88 11.28
C PRO A 268 -4.64 -40.10 11.28
N THR A 269 -4.17 -39.64 10.11
CA THR A 269 -2.95 -38.82 10.01
C THR A 269 -3.16 -37.44 10.64
N PHE A 270 -4.32 -36.84 10.41
CA PHE A 270 -4.63 -35.51 10.92
C PHE A 270 -4.84 -35.54 12.45
N GLY A 271 -5.57 -36.53 12.96
CA GLY A 271 -5.82 -36.70 14.39
C GLY A 271 -4.60 -37.15 15.20
N ALA A 272 -3.54 -37.59 14.54
CA ALA A 272 -2.26 -37.86 15.19
C ALA A 272 -1.39 -36.59 15.36
N LEU A 273 -1.73 -35.48 14.69
CA LEU A 273 -0.99 -34.23 14.81
C LEU A 273 -1.26 -33.59 16.18
N THR A 274 -0.19 -33.39 16.96
CA THR A 274 -0.24 -32.51 18.13
C THR A 274 0.18 -31.13 17.64
N ILE A 275 -0.80 -30.29 17.36
CA ILE A 275 -0.57 -28.97 16.76
C ILE A 275 -0.52 -27.95 17.89
N ASP A 276 0.60 -27.24 18.01
CA ASP A 276 0.61 -25.94 18.70
C ASP A 276 -0.06 -24.94 17.74
N GLU A 277 -1.32 -24.63 17.99
CA GLU A 277 -2.17 -23.84 17.10
C GLU A 277 -1.60 -22.44 16.85
N ALA A 278 -0.97 -21.84 17.85
CA ALA A 278 -0.34 -20.53 17.74
C ALA A 278 0.87 -20.58 16.80
N ALA A 279 1.65 -21.66 16.84
CA ALA A 279 2.80 -21.85 15.94
C ALA A 279 2.37 -22.30 14.53
N ALA A 280 1.26 -23.03 14.41
CA ALA A 280 0.79 -23.57 13.13
C ALA A 280 0.03 -22.56 12.27
N THR A 281 -0.37 -21.42 12.83
CA THR A 281 -1.05 -20.32 12.13
C THR A 281 -0.17 -19.09 11.96
N ASP A 282 1.05 -19.09 12.54
CA ASP A 282 2.02 -18.04 12.32
C ASP A 282 2.50 -18.05 10.87
N ILE A 283 2.00 -17.08 10.11
CA ILE A 283 2.23 -17.00 8.68
C ILE A 283 3.68 -16.66 8.32
N ASP A 284 4.40 -15.95 9.19
CA ASP A 284 5.82 -15.66 8.99
C ASP A 284 6.65 -16.95 9.13
N VAL A 285 6.30 -17.80 10.09
CA VAL A 285 6.92 -19.12 10.27
C VAL A 285 6.64 -20.03 9.08
N ILE A 286 5.39 -20.07 8.60
CA ILE A 286 5.02 -20.87 7.42
C ILE A 286 5.74 -20.35 6.17
N PHE A 287 5.82 -19.04 5.99
CA PHE A 287 6.54 -18.40 4.90
C PHE A 287 8.03 -18.77 4.91
N GLU A 288 8.73 -18.59 6.03
CA GLU A 288 10.17 -18.92 6.10
C GLU A 288 10.42 -20.43 5.92
N PHE A 289 9.57 -21.29 6.49
CA PHE A 289 9.67 -22.73 6.26
C PHE A 289 9.50 -23.08 4.77
N GLY A 290 8.45 -22.54 4.12
CA GLY A 290 8.17 -22.78 2.71
C GLY A 290 9.25 -22.23 1.79
N LEU A 291 9.78 -21.03 2.09
CA LEU A 291 10.88 -20.41 1.35
C LEU A 291 12.11 -21.31 1.38
N GLN A 292 12.51 -21.80 2.55
CA GLN A 292 13.67 -22.68 2.66
C GLN A 292 13.47 -23.98 1.87
N ARG A 293 12.29 -24.62 1.97
CA ARG A 293 12.01 -25.85 1.21
C ARG A 293 11.97 -25.62 -0.31
N HIS A 294 11.43 -24.49 -0.76
CA HIS A 294 11.40 -24.13 -2.18
C HIS A 294 12.82 -23.96 -2.73
N LEU A 295 13.67 -23.24 -2.00
CA LEU A 295 15.05 -23.02 -2.38
C LEU A 295 15.92 -24.28 -2.26
N ASP A 296 15.64 -25.18 -1.31
CA ASP A 296 16.29 -26.49 -1.22
C ASP A 296 15.99 -27.34 -2.47
N GLY A 297 14.74 -27.33 -2.94
CA GLY A 297 14.35 -27.98 -4.19
C GLY A 297 15.05 -27.40 -5.42
N LEU A 298 15.12 -26.06 -5.51
CA LEU A 298 15.85 -25.39 -6.59
C LEU A 298 17.36 -25.67 -6.52
N ALA A 299 17.95 -25.74 -5.32
CA ALA A 299 19.36 -26.07 -5.15
C ALA A 299 19.68 -27.47 -5.69
N ALA A 300 18.84 -28.46 -5.40
CA ALA A 300 18.98 -29.81 -5.93
C ALA A 300 18.90 -29.83 -7.47
N TYR A 301 18.00 -29.04 -8.05
CA TYR A 301 17.86 -28.90 -9.50
C TYR A 301 19.09 -28.24 -10.16
N VAL A 302 19.56 -27.13 -9.60
CA VAL A 302 20.77 -26.42 -10.06
C VAL A 302 21.99 -27.34 -9.99
N ALA A 303 22.19 -28.04 -8.86
CA ALA A 303 23.29 -28.98 -8.70
C ALA A 303 23.26 -30.08 -9.78
N ALA A 304 22.10 -30.66 -10.05
CA ALA A 304 21.95 -31.67 -11.09
C ALA A 304 22.31 -31.16 -12.49
N ARG A 305 21.98 -29.90 -12.82
CA ARG A 305 22.32 -29.28 -14.11
C ARG A 305 23.82 -28.97 -14.23
N MET A 306 24.42 -28.42 -13.19
CA MET A 306 25.87 -28.14 -13.18
C MET A 306 26.70 -29.43 -13.34
N HIS A 307 26.25 -30.55 -12.78
CA HIS A 307 26.90 -31.84 -12.97
C HIS A 307 26.73 -32.38 -14.40
N HIS A 308 25.58 -32.16 -15.03
CA HIS A 308 25.32 -32.62 -16.41
C HIS A 308 26.19 -31.89 -17.45
N ASP A 309 26.44 -30.59 -17.27
CA ASP A 309 27.31 -29.80 -18.17
C ASP A 309 28.82 -30.07 -17.97
N GLN A 310 29.21 -30.66 -16.83
CA GLN A 310 30.60 -31.02 -16.53
C GLN A 310 31.02 -32.40 -17.03
N VAL A 311 30.08 -33.27 -17.43
CA VAL A 311 30.40 -34.56 -18.06
C VAL A 311 30.63 -34.31 -19.55
N PRO A 312 31.88 -34.39 -20.06
CA PRO A 312 32.11 -34.22 -21.48
C PRO A 312 31.42 -35.37 -22.22
N ASP A 313 30.55 -35.02 -23.16
CA ASP A 313 29.92 -35.97 -24.07
C ASP A 313 31.00 -36.82 -24.75
N PRO A 314 31.12 -38.12 -24.43
CA PRO A 314 32.14 -38.98 -25.03
C PRO A 314 31.91 -39.21 -26.53
N SER A 315 30.73 -38.81 -27.07
CA SER A 315 30.42 -38.88 -28.49
C SER A 315 30.82 -37.64 -29.30
N ARG A 316 31.39 -36.59 -28.66
CA ARG A 316 31.97 -35.42 -29.36
C ARG A 316 33.45 -35.54 -29.71
N ARG A 317 34.02 -36.75 -29.72
CA ARG A 317 35.31 -37.03 -30.38
C ARG A 317 35.07 -38.02 -31.52
N CYS A 318 35.65 -37.70 -32.68
CA CYS A 318 35.38 -38.20 -34.04
C CYS A 318 34.23 -37.42 -34.71
N ASP A 319 34.40 -36.60 -35.74
CA ASP A 319 35.46 -36.49 -36.77
C ASP A 319 35.87 -35.03 -37.06
#